data_AF-A0A6G8DFH2-F1
#
_entry.id   AF-A0A6G8DFH2-F1
#
_cell.length_a   1.000
_cell.length_b   1.000
_cell.length_c   1.000
_cell.angle_alpha   90.00
_cell.angle_beta   90.00
_cell.angle_gamma   90.00
#
_symmetry.space_group_name_H-M   'P 1'
#
loop_
_entity.id
_entity.type
_entity.pdbx_description
1 polymer ?
#
loop_
_entity_poly.entity_id
_entity_poly.type
_entity_poly.pdbx_seq_one_letter_code
_entity_poly.pdbx_strand_id
1 'polypeptide(L)'
;MKWQPITEAELEKVIELQCSDLDQGDLEYFESIRVPLTYIKIERWGNSELVFMVAKSGSSVVYYEDIEEGFEISGLNEEGVVIGSSKNQFTLEHVVNQLRATDS
;
A
#
# COMPACT_ATOMS: atom_id res chain seq x y z
N MET A 1 -15.05 -6.08 19.62
CA MET A 1 -13.59 -6.24 19.55
C MET A 1 -12.98 -4.84 19.53
N LYS A 2 -11.79 -4.64 20.12
CA LYS A 2 -11.05 -3.37 19.96
C LYS A 2 -10.17 -3.52 18.73
N TRP A 3 -10.25 -2.57 17.81
CA TRP A 3 -9.33 -2.48 16.69
C TRP A 3 -7.89 -2.33 17.22
N GLN A 4 -6.94 -3.00 16.57
CA GLN A 4 -5.51 -2.91 16.83
C GLN A 4 -4.80 -2.73 15.49
N PRO A 5 -3.76 -1.88 15.42
CA PRO A 5 -2.98 -1.72 14.21
C PRO A 5 -2.37 -3.04 13.76
N ILE A 6 -2.28 -3.24 12.44
CA ILE A 6 -1.63 -4.42 11.89
C ILE A 6 -0.14 -4.42 12.24
N THR A 7 0.42 -5.58 12.54
CA THR A 7 1.87 -5.74 12.71
C THR A 7 2.56 -6.00 11.38
N GLU A 8 3.87 -5.73 11.30
CA GLU A 8 4.69 -6.04 10.12
C GLU A 8 4.56 -7.51 9.70
N ALA A 9 4.63 -8.44 10.66
CA ALA A 9 4.52 -9.87 10.40
C ALA A 9 3.12 -10.33 9.98
N GLU A 10 2.07 -9.60 10.36
CA GLU A 10 0.72 -9.84 9.86
C GLU A 10 0.56 -9.29 8.44
N LEU A 11 1.10 -8.11 8.16
CA LEU A 11 1.05 -7.53 6.82
C LEU A 11 1.85 -8.35 5.81
N GLU A 12 3.01 -8.90 6.18
CA GLU A 12 3.75 -9.81 5.30
C GLU A 12 2.90 -11.02 4.89
N LYS A 13 2.11 -11.59 5.81
CA LYS A 13 1.20 -12.70 5.49
C LYS A 13 0.06 -12.27 4.57
N VAL A 14 -0.47 -11.06 4.74
CA VAL A 14 -1.49 -10.50 3.84
C VAL A 14 -0.92 -10.34 2.44
N ILE A 15 0.30 -9.82 2.33
CA ILE A 15 1.00 -9.66 1.05
C ILE A 15 1.28 -11.02 0.41
N GLU A 16 1.85 -11.97 1.16
CA GLU A 16 2.12 -13.33 0.66
C GLU A 16 0.86 -14.01 0.13
N LEU A 17 -0.26 -13.88 0.85
CA LEU A 17 -1.54 -14.43 0.43
C LEU A 17 -2.01 -13.79 -0.88
N GLN A 18 -2.04 -12.45 -0.95
CA GLN A 18 -2.52 -11.77 -2.16
C GLN A 18 -1.57 -11.90 -3.35
N CYS A 19 -0.26 -12.04 -3.13
CA CYS A 19 0.69 -12.37 -4.19
C CYS A 19 0.41 -13.74 -4.81
N SER A 20 -0.15 -14.69 -4.05
CA SER A 20 -0.52 -16.01 -4.59
C SER A 20 -1.75 -15.98 -5.52
N ASP A 21 -2.52 -14.89 -5.47
CA ASP A 21 -3.67 -14.66 -6.35
C ASP A 21 -3.30 -13.89 -7.63
N LEU A 22 -2.09 -13.32 -7.72
CA LEU A 22 -1.61 -12.59 -8.90
C LEU A 22 -1.21 -13.55 -10.03
N ASP A 23 -1.43 -13.13 -11.28
CA ASP A 23 -0.80 -13.79 -12.42
C ASP A 23 0.71 -13.52 -12.45
N GLN A 24 1.45 -14.29 -13.27
CA GLN A 24 2.91 -14.17 -13.32
C GLN A 24 3.37 -12.75 -13.70
N GLY A 25 2.68 -12.10 -14.62
CA GLY A 25 3.06 -10.76 -15.06
C GLY A 25 2.87 -9.73 -13.95
N ASP A 26 1.77 -9.83 -13.22
CA ASP A 26 1.43 -8.93 -12.11
C ASP A 26 2.31 -9.15 -10.89
N LEU A 27 2.64 -10.41 -10.59
CA LEU A 27 3.60 -10.75 -9.55
C LEU A 27 4.99 -10.18 -9.87
N GLU A 28 5.48 -10.39 -11.10
CA GLU A 28 6.78 -9.85 -11.54
C GLU A 28 6.81 -8.31 -11.46
N TYR A 29 5.71 -7.66 -11.84
CA TYR A 29 5.60 -6.21 -11.71
C TYR A 29 5.61 -5.77 -10.24
N PHE A 30 4.80 -6.39 -9.38
CA PHE A 30 4.75 -6.04 -7.95
C PHE A 30 6.11 -6.22 -7.28
N GLU A 31 6.79 -7.35 -7.49
CA GLU A 31 8.11 -7.62 -6.93
C GLU A 31 9.17 -6.62 -7.41
N SER A 32 9.02 -6.06 -8.63
CA SER A 32 9.92 -5.02 -9.14
C SER A 32 9.78 -3.66 -8.45
N ILE A 33 8.61 -3.37 -7.88
CA ILE A 33 8.29 -2.12 -7.18
C ILE A 33 8.21 -2.30 -5.66
N ARG A 34 8.24 -3.54 -5.16
CA ARG A 34 8.15 -3.87 -3.74
C ARG A 34 9.32 -3.27 -2.98
N VAL A 35 9.04 -2.75 -1.79
CA VAL A 35 10.05 -2.23 -0.86
C VAL A 35 9.91 -2.92 0.49
N PRO A 36 10.97 -2.95 1.33
CA PRO A 36 10.83 -3.40 2.71
C PRO A 36 9.74 -2.61 3.43
N LEU A 37 8.92 -3.31 4.22
CA LEU A 37 7.84 -2.70 4.99
C LEU A 37 8.40 -1.58 5.86
N THR A 38 7.98 -0.35 5.55
CA THR A 38 8.50 0.85 6.21
C THR A 38 7.34 1.77 6.56
N TYR A 39 7.37 2.34 7.76
CA TYR A 39 6.38 3.32 8.16
C TYR A 39 6.52 4.61 7.35
N ILE A 40 5.40 5.06 6.79
CA ILE A 40 5.24 6.39 6.21
C ILE A 40 4.14 7.14 6.94
N LYS A 41 4.20 8.47 6.87
CA LYS A 41 3.21 9.33 7.51
C LYS A 41 2.00 9.51 6.62
N ILE A 42 0.83 9.48 7.23
CA ILE A 42 -0.43 9.91 6.62
C ILE A 42 -1.08 10.96 7.51
N GLU A 43 -1.76 11.93 6.91
CA GLU A 43 -2.57 12.92 7.62
C GLU A 43 -4.05 12.56 7.54
N ARG A 44 -4.70 12.41 8.70
CA ARG A 44 -6.14 12.16 8.80
C ARG A 44 -6.73 13.02 9.90
N TRP A 45 -7.80 13.73 9.57
CA TRP A 45 -8.54 14.57 10.52
C TRP A 45 -7.66 15.53 11.35
N GLY A 46 -6.56 16.02 10.76
CA GLY A 46 -5.61 16.91 11.42
C GLY A 46 -4.60 16.23 12.35
N ASN A 47 -4.55 14.89 12.36
CA ASN A 47 -3.55 14.10 13.06
C ASN A 47 -2.60 13.41 12.07
N SER A 48 -1.34 13.27 12.48
CA SER A 48 -0.36 12.45 11.76
C SER A 48 -0.38 11.04 12.32
N GLU A 49 -0.62 10.07 11.45
CA GLU A 49 -0.61 8.64 11.74
C GLU A 49 0.47 7.94 10.90
N LEU A 50 0.78 6.69 11.23
CA LEU A 50 1.77 5.88 10.53
C LEU A 50 1.10 4.67 9.89
N VAL A 51 1.41 4.44 8.62
CA VAL A 51 0.98 3.27 7.84
C VAL A 51 2.19 2.60 7.20
N PHE A 52 2.05 1.34 6.83
CA PHE A 52 3.13 0.62 6.14
C PHE A 52 3.10 0.92 4.64
N MET A 53 4.21 1.43 4.11
CA MET A 53 4.50 1.40 2.68
C MET A 53 4.99 0.01 2.29
N VAL A 54 4.45 -0.52 1.20
CA VAL A 54 4.74 -1.88 0.71
C VAL A 54 5.37 -1.88 -0.68
N ALA A 55 5.15 -0.83 -1.47
CA ALA A 55 5.76 -0.68 -2.79
C ALA A 55 5.89 0.80 -3.18
N LYS A 56 6.74 1.08 -4.18
CA LYS A 56 6.96 2.40 -4.75
C LYS A 56 7.17 2.30 -6.26
N SER A 57 6.31 2.96 -7.04
CA SER A 57 6.46 3.11 -8.50
C SER A 57 6.51 4.58 -8.88
N GLY A 58 7.65 5.05 -9.41
CA GLY A 58 7.86 6.44 -9.75
C GLY A 58 7.64 7.39 -8.56
N SER A 59 6.68 8.33 -8.72
CA SER A 59 6.26 9.27 -7.66
C SER A 59 5.15 8.73 -6.76
N SER A 60 4.63 7.53 -7.04
CA SER A 60 3.54 6.89 -6.31
C SER A 60 4.09 5.89 -5.30
N VAL A 61 3.42 5.80 -4.16
CA VAL A 61 3.63 4.78 -3.15
C VAL A 61 2.38 3.93 -3.00
N VAL A 62 2.58 2.67 -2.64
CA VAL A 62 1.53 1.78 -2.20
C VAL A 62 1.67 1.60 -0.71
N TYR A 63 0.59 1.81 0.04
CA TYR A 63 0.55 1.60 1.48
C TYR A 63 -0.65 0.76 1.90
N TYR A 64 -0.56 0.15 3.08
CA TYR A 64 -1.66 -0.60 3.67
C TYR A 64 -2.40 0.24 4.70
N GLU A 65 -3.72 0.33 4.53
CA GLU A 65 -4.69 0.95 5.43
C GLU A 65 -5.27 -0.13 6.34
N ASP A 66 -4.89 -0.15 7.61
CA ASP A 66 -5.30 -1.16 8.59
C ASP A 66 -6.66 -0.88 9.25
N ILE A 67 -7.24 0.30 9.04
CA ILE A 67 -8.61 0.60 9.45
C ILE A 67 -9.63 0.04 8.45
N GLU A 68 -9.37 0.24 7.16
CA GLU A 68 -10.21 -0.22 6.06
C GLU A 68 -9.80 -1.62 5.56
N GLU A 69 -8.65 -2.13 6.02
CA GLU A 69 -8.06 -3.42 5.67
C GLU A 69 -7.77 -3.58 4.17
N GLY A 70 -7.10 -2.60 3.56
CA GLY A 70 -6.84 -2.57 2.12
C GLY A 70 -5.56 -1.85 1.71
N PHE A 71 -5.19 -1.97 0.45
CA PHE A 71 -4.08 -1.23 -0.15
C PHE A 71 -4.56 0.07 -0.80
N GLU A 72 -3.68 1.07 -0.85
CA GLU A 72 -3.97 2.35 -1.46
C GLU A 72 -2.76 2.86 -2.25
N ILE A 73 -3.03 3.63 -3.31
CA ILE A 73 -2.01 4.32 -4.10
C ILE A 73 -2.11 5.81 -3.81
N SER A 74 -0.99 6.44 -3.47
CA SER A 74 -0.93 7.90 -3.35
C SER A 74 0.45 8.45 -3.68
N GLY A 75 0.51 9.73 -3.96
CA GLY A 75 1.77 10.48 -3.99
C GLY A 75 2.20 10.88 -2.57
N LEU A 76 3.48 11.23 -2.44
CA LEU A 76 4.01 11.86 -1.23
C LEU A 76 4.20 13.36 -1.48
N ASN A 77 3.97 14.18 -0.46
CA ASN A 77 4.36 15.59 -0.49
C ASN A 77 5.87 15.77 -0.26
N GLU A 78 6.36 17.01 -0.26
CA GLU A 78 7.78 17.33 -0.06
C GLU A 78 8.34 16.84 1.30
N GLU A 79 7.47 16.59 2.27
CA GLU A 79 7.81 16.09 3.60
C GLU A 79 7.70 14.56 3.73
N GLY A 80 7.36 13.86 2.64
CA GLY A 80 7.19 12.40 2.64
C GLY A 80 5.87 11.92 3.24
N VAL A 81 4.85 12.79 3.29
CA VAL A 81 3.52 12.49 3.81
C VAL A 81 2.57 12.16 2.67
N VAL A 82 1.76 11.11 2.85
CA VAL A 82 0.71 10.69 1.90
C VAL A 82 -0.27 11.84 1.61
N ILE A 83 -0.48 12.13 0.33
CA ILE A 83 -1.40 13.17 -0.13
C ILE A 83 -2.81 12.56 -0.28
N GLY A 84 -3.66 12.79 0.72
CA GLY A 84 -5.04 12.32 0.73
C GLY A 84 -5.19 10.86 1.15
N SER A 85 -6.24 10.57 1.91
CA SER A 85 -6.63 9.23 2.32
C SER A 85 -7.89 8.82 1.56
N SER A 86 -7.79 7.79 0.73
CA SER A 86 -8.95 7.07 0.20
C SER A 86 -9.44 6.04 1.24
N LYS A 87 -10.64 5.51 1.01
CA LYS A 87 -11.27 4.48 1.85
C LYS A 87 -11.56 3.22 1.03
N ASN A 88 -10.64 2.90 0.13
CA ASN A 88 -10.75 1.75 -0.73
C ASN A 88 -10.20 0.53 -0.01
N GLN A 89 -10.87 -0.60 -0.23
CA GLN A 89 -10.42 -1.90 0.27
C GLN A 89 -9.73 -2.65 -0.87
N PHE A 90 -8.78 -1.98 -1.55
CA PHE A 90 -8.15 -2.60 -2.73
C PHE A 90 -7.28 -3.78 -2.32
N THR A 91 -7.27 -4.78 -3.18
CA THR A 91 -6.27 -5.86 -3.15
C THR A 91 -5.00 -5.41 -3.87
N LEU A 92 -3.92 -6.17 -3.73
CA LEU A 92 -2.68 -5.97 -4.50
C LEU A 92 -2.95 -6.04 -6.00
N GLU A 93 -3.82 -6.94 -6.46
CA GLU A 93 -4.20 -7.05 -7.87
C GLU A 93 -4.80 -5.73 -8.40
N HIS A 94 -5.70 -5.10 -7.64
CA HIS A 94 -6.28 -3.82 -8.02
C HIS A 94 -5.21 -2.73 -8.14
N VAL A 95 -4.28 -2.67 -7.18
CA VAL A 95 -3.21 -1.66 -7.16
C VAL A 95 -2.22 -1.89 -8.31
N VAL A 96 -1.78 -3.14 -8.52
CA VAL A 96 -0.88 -3.51 -9.62
C VAL A 96 -1.50 -3.14 -10.96
N ASN A 97 -2.75 -3.50 -11.20
CA ASN A 97 -3.45 -3.16 -12.44
C ASN A 97 -3.53 -1.65 -12.68
N GLN A 98 -3.83 -0.86 -11.65
CA GLN A 98 -3.89 0.60 -11.76
C GLN A 98 -2.52 1.22 -12.06
N LEU A 99 -1.46 0.75 -11.39
CA LEU A 99 -0.11 1.26 -11.61
C LEU A 99 0.39 0.94 -13.02
N ARG A 100 0.21 -0.30 -13.48
CA ARG A 100 0.59 -0.71 -14.84
C ARG A 100 -0.14 0.07 -15.93
N ALA A 101 -1.42 0.38 -15.72
CA ALA A 101 -2.21 1.18 -16.65
C ALA A 101 -1.74 2.65 -16.69
N THR A 102 -1.09 3.14 -15.63
CA THR A 102 -0.56 4.51 -15.54
C THR A 102 0.88 4.62 -16.07
N ASP A 103 1.66 3.53 -15.95
CA ASP A 103 3.05 3.44 -16.41
C ASP A 103 3.19 3.10 -17.92
N SER A 104 2.09 2.76 -18.60
CA SER A 104 2.02 2.39 -20.03
C SER A 104 1.78 3.60 -20.94
#